data_AF-A0A3D2NED0-F1
#
_entry.id   AF-A0A3D2NED0-F1
#
_cell.length_a   1.000
_cell.length_b   1.000
_cell.length_c   1.000
_cell.angle_alpha   90.00
_cell.angle_beta   90.00
_cell.angle_gamma   90.00
#
_symmetry.space_group_name_H-M   'P 1'
#
loop_
_entity.id
_entity.type
_entity.pdbx_description
1 polymer ?
#
loop_
_entity_poly.entity_id
_entity_poly.type
_entity_poly.pdbx_seq_one_letter_code
_entity_poly.pdbx_strand_id
1 'polypeptide(L)'
;MSDASRDFHKPVRRSPDSFDRNFAADDPAEASRVAHVTASALLSRVREAPHDEVVDRLVSFTDAHGIATIAELWSHSPARSLPGTLWRLYLLQLMIHDDAATAALLYERGRTRLASADPVIAGAPAPASPDELVALIDLILRGVFAGDFALALERASSFARVVAAG
;
A
#
# COMPACT_ATOMS: atom_id res chain seq x y z
N MET A 1 -9.56 34.56 -40.25
CA MET A 1 -8.13 34.33 -39.96
C MET A 1 -8.09 33.33 -38.80
N SER A 2 -8.40 32.07 -39.12
CA SER A 2 -7.46 30.96 -39.38
C SER A 2 -7.16 30.21 -38.09
N ASP A 3 -8.07 29.25 -37.84
CA ASP A 3 -7.98 28.13 -36.92
C ASP A 3 -6.76 27.28 -37.32
N ALA A 4 -5.70 27.32 -36.52
CA ALA A 4 -4.49 26.53 -36.76
C ALA A 4 -4.76 25.09 -36.34
N SER A 5 -5.07 24.24 -37.31
CA SER A 5 -5.20 22.80 -37.15
C SER A 5 -3.98 22.23 -36.43
N ARG A 6 -4.19 21.56 -35.28
CA ARG A 6 -3.13 20.80 -34.59
C ARG A 6 -2.51 19.81 -35.56
N ASP A 7 -1.20 19.93 -35.79
CA ASP A 7 -0.44 18.99 -36.61
C ASP A 7 -0.60 17.57 -36.04
N PHE A 8 -1.24 16.69 -36.82
CA PHE A 8 -1.30 15.28 -36.48
C PHE A 8 0.08 14.66 -36.70
N HIS A 9 0.70 14.20 -35.61
CA HIS A 9 1.99 13.52 -35.67
C HIS A 9 1.84 12.21 -36.46
N LYS A 10 2.55 12.10 -37.60
CA LYS A 10 2.59 10.84 -38.37
C LYS A 10 3.26 9.74 -37.53
N PRO A 11 2.74 8.50 -37.52
CA PRO A 11 3.38 7.40 -36.82
C PRO A 11 4.81 7.20 -37.34
N VAL A 12 5.78 7.13 -36.43
CA VAL A 12 7.17 6.84 -36.77
C VAL A 12 7.26 5.36 -37.18
N ARG A 13 7.73 5.10 -38.40
CA ARG A 13 8.07 3.74 -38.84
C ARG A 13 9.33 3.29 -38.11
N ARG A 14 9.18 2.29 -37.23
CA ARG A 14 10.34 1.63 -36.61
C ARG A 14 10.82 0.46 -37.47
N SER A 15 12.13 0.21 -37.48
CA SER A 15 12.72 -0.93 -38.20
C SER A 15 12.28 -2.27 -37.58
N PRO A 16 12.18 -3.35 -38.37
CA PRO A 16 11.84 -4.68 -37.86
C PRO A 16 12.74 -5.12 -36.69
N ASP A 17 14.05 -4.86 -36.79
CA ASP A 17 15.04 -5.18 -35.75
C ASP A 17 14.79 -4.50 -34.40
N SER A 18 14.00 -3.43 -34.36
CA SER A 18 13.62 -2.77 -33.11
C SER A 18 12.56 -3.55 -32.32
N PHE A 19 11.81 -4.44 -32.98
CA PHE A 19 10.86 -5.35 -32.34
C PHE A 19 11.56 -6.57 -31.75
N ASP A 20 12.68 -7.00 -32.34
CA ASP A 20 13.47 -8.15 -31.85
C ASP A 20 14.18 -7.87 -30.52
N ARG A 21 14.25 -6.60 -30.09
CA ARG A 21 14.77 -6.19 -28.77
C ARG A 21 13.71 -6.07 -27.68
N ASN A 22 12.44 -6.37 -27.99
CA ASN A 22 11.42 -6.48 -26.98
C ASN A 22 11.51 -7.88 -26.36
N PHE A 23 12.16 -7.98 -25.20
CA PHE A 23 11.86 -9.06 -24.29
C PHE A 23 10.34 -9.10 -24.10
N ALA A 24 9.71 -10.24 -24.38
CA ALA A 24 8.29 -10.40 -24.11
C ALA A 24 8.08 -10.04 -22.64
N ALA A 25 7.34 -8.95 -22.38
CA ALA A 25 6.93 -8.64 -21.02
C ALA A 25 6.18 -9.86 -20.46
N ASP A 26 6.39 -10.16 -19.18
CA ASP A 26 5.65 -11.22 -18.50
C ASP A 26 4.15 -11.08 -18.80
N ASP A 27 3.47 -12.20 -19.04
CA ASP A 27 2.04 -12.21 -19.33
C ASP A 27 1.29 -11.46 -18.21
N PRO A 28 0.62 -10.32 -18.51
CA PRO A 28 -0.07 -9.54 -17.49
C PRO A 28 -1.16 -10.34 -16.76
N ALA A 29 -1.74 -11.34 -17.44
CA ALA A 29 -2.73 -12.24 -16.83
C ALA A 29 -2.06 -13.19 -15.82
N GLU A 30 -0.86 -13.69 -16.13
CA GLU A 30 -0.04 -14.50 -15.22
C GLU A 30 0.35 -13.68 -13.98
N ALA A 31 0.94 -12.49 -14.17
CA ALA A 31 1.35 -11.63 -13.08
C ALA A 31 0.16 -11.28 -12.15
N SER A 32 -0.98 -10.94 -12.74
CA SER A 32 -2.21 -10.67 -11.98
C SER A 32 -2.67 -11.89 -11.19
N ARG A 33 -2.63 -13.09 -11.77
CA ARG A 33 -3.03 -14.32 -11.10
C ARG A 33 -2.09 -14.67 -9.96
N VAL A 34 -0.78 -14.56 -10.15
CA VAL A 34 0.22 -14.76 -9.10
C VAL A 34 0.00 -13.80 -7.94
N ALA A 35 -0.25 -12.51 -8.23
CA ALA A 35 -0.56 -11.52 -7.20
C ALA A 35 -1.80 -11.89 -6.36
N HIS A 36 -2.89 -12.30 -7.01
CA HIS A 36 -4.12 -12.68 -6.31
C HIS A 36 -3.98 -13.99 -5.53
N VAL A 37 -3.32 -15.00 -6.10
CA VAL A 37 -3.10 -16.29 -5.44
C VAL A 37 -2.22 -16.11 -4.20
N THR A 38 -1.12 -15.37 -4.31
CA THR A 38 -0.20 -15.13 -3.18
C THR A 38 -0.88 -14.33 -2.06
N ALA A 39 -1.56 -13.23 -2.38
CA ALA A 39 -2.29 -12.44 -1.40
C ALA A 39 -3.41 -13.23 -0.70
N SER A 40 -4.17 -14.02 -1.47
CA SER A 40 -5.24 -14.85 -0.90
C SER A 40 -4.68 -15.97 -0.03
N ALA A 41 -3.60 -16.63 -0.47
CA ALA A 41 -2.96 -17.70 0.28
C ALA A 41 -2.46 -17.21 1.64
N LEU A 42 -1.85 -16.02 1.72
CA LEU A 42 -1.40 -15.45 2.99
C LEU A 42 -2.55 -15.27 3.97
N LEU A 43 -3.66 -14.67 3.53
CA LEU A 43 -4.83 -14.48 4.40
C LEU A 43 -5.50 -15.79 4.80
N SER A 44 -5.62 -16.76 3.87
CA SER A 44 -6.20 -18.06 4.18
C SER A 44 -5.36 -18.83 5.19
N ARG A 45 -4.03 -18.79 5.08
CA ARG A 45 -3.13 -19.50 6.00
C ARG A 45 -3.24 -18.98 7.44
N VAL A 46 -3.31 -17.66 7.63
CA VAL A 46 -3.51 -17.10 8.96
C VAL A 46 -4.89 -17.45 9.52
N ARG A 47 -5.93 -17.46 8.68
CA ARG A 47 -7.29 -17.85 9.11
C ARG A 47 -7.40 -19.32 9.49
N GLU A 48 -6.71 -20.22 8.78
CA GLU A 48 -6.70 -21.65 9.07
C GLU A 48 -5.90 -21.98 10.33
N ALA A 49 -4.82 -21.24 10.59
CA ALA A 49 -3.93 -21.46 11.72
C ALA A 49 -3.44 -20.11 12.29
N PRO A 50 -4.23 -19.46 13.18
CA PRO A 50 -3.91 -18.15 13.74
C PRO A 50 -2.85 -18.26 14.84
N HIS A 51 -1.63 -18.62 14.45
CA HIS A 51 -0.48 -18.60 15.34
C HIS A 51 0.11 -17.19 15.38
N ASP A 52 0.24 -16.63 16.59
CA ASP A 52 0.79 -15.29 16.78
C ASP A 52 2.16 -15.13 16.09
N GLU A 53 3.02 -16.16 16.14
CA GLU A 53 4.33 -16.18 15.47
C GLU A 53 4.25 -15.95 13.95
N VAL A 54 3.21 -16.47 13.28
CA VAL A 54 3.01 -16.27 11.83
C VAL A 54 2.58 -14.84 11.55
N VAL A 55 1.67 -14.31 12.37
CA VAL A 55 1.18 -12.94 12.24
C VAL A 55 2.33 -11.95 12.47
N ASP A 56 3.11 -12.16 13.52
CA ASP A 56 4.23 -11.28 13.86
C ASP A 56 5.31 -11.31 12.76
N ARG A 57 5.54 -12.47 12.13
CA ARG A 57 6.42 -12.57 10.94
C ARG A 57 5.88 -11.83 9.73
N LEU A 58 4.56 -11.78 9.54
CA LEU A 58 3.93 -11.04 8.44
C LEU A 58 3.96 -9.53 8.69
N VAL A 59 3.76 -9.11 9.94
CA VAL A 59 3.83 -7.70 10.34
C VAL A 59 5.26 -7.17 10.23
N SER A 60 6.26 -7.95 10.66
CA SER A 60 7.70 -7.58 10.57
C SER A 60 8.36 -7.95 9.23
N PHE A 61 7.58 -8.37 8.22
CA PHE A 61 8.13 -8.91 6.98
C PHE A 61 9.04 -7.91 6.25
N THR A 62 8.63 -6.64 6.17
CA THR A 62 9.41 -5.60 5.49
C THR A 62 10.71 -5.28 6.20
N ASP A 63 10.77 -5.43 7.52
CA ASP A 63 11.98 -5.18 8.30
C ASP A 63 13.02 -6.28 8.03
N ALA A 64 12.57 -7.52 7.87
CA ALA A 64 13.44 -8.66 7.62
C ALA A 64 13.86 -8.82 6.15
N HIS A 65 12.98 -8.46 5.20
CA HIS A 65 13.14 -8.78 3.78
C HIS A 65 13.13 -7.57 2.84
N GLY A 66 12.88 -6.38 3.37
CA GLY A 66 12.69 -5.17 2.58
C GLY A 66 11.38 -5.16 1.80
N ILE A 67 10.99 -3.97 1.35
CA ILE A 67 9.74 -3.77 0.60
C ILE A 67 9.79 -4.33 -0.83
N ALA A 68 10.99 -4.48 -1.41
CA ALA A 68 11.18 -4.93 -2.79
C ALA A 68 10.54 -6.31 -3.05
N THR A 69 10.66 -7.23 -2.10
CA THR A 69 10.07 -8.58 -2.19
C THR A 69 8.54 -8.53 -2.33
N ILE A 70 7.88 -7.62 -1.61
CA ILE A 70 6.42 -7.42 -1.73
C ILE A 70 6.11 -6.68 -3.05
N ALA A 71 6.96 -5.72 -3.43
CA ALA A 71 6.78 -4.94 -4.64
C ALA A 71 6.79 -5.83 -5.90
N GLU A 72 7.68 -6.81 -5.98
CA GLU A 72 7.73 -7.78 -7.07
C GLU A 72 6.39 -8.52 -7.26
N LEU A 73 5.70 -8.82 -6.16
CA LEU A 73 4.43 -9.53 -6.21
C LEU A 73 3.25 -8.60 -6.50
N TRP A 74 3.18 -7.43 -5.84
CA TRP A 74 1.92 -6.69 -5.73
C TRP A 74 1.97 -5.23 -6.21
N SER A 75 3.13 -4.66 -6.53
CA SER A 75 3.25 -3.22 -6.87
C SER A 75 2.39 -2.79 -8.06
N HIS A 76 2.20 -3.68 -9.03
CA HIS A 76 1.38 -3.45 -10.24
C HIS A 76 -0.11 -3.76 -10.03
N SER A 77 -0.52 -4.21 -8.84
CA SER A 77 -1.90 -4.60 -8.58
C SER A 77 -2.83 -3.38 -8.49
N PRO A 78 -4.06 -3.45 -9.07
CA PRO A 78 -5.04 -2.37 -8.97
C PRO A 78 -5.35 -2.00 -7.53
N ALA A 79 -5.54 -0.72 -7.23
CA ALA A 79 -5.78 -0.23 -5.86
C ALA A 79 -7.00 -0.85 -5.18
N ARG A 80 -8.02 -1.25 -5.95
CA ARG A 80 -9.26 -1.88 -5.45
C ARG A 80 -9.24 -3.41 -5.53
N SER A 81 -8.06 -4.01 -5.57
CA SER A 81 -7.85 -5.46 -5.49
C SER A 81 -7.23 -5.82 -4.15
N LEU A 82 -7.40 -7.06 -3.70
CA LEU A 82 -6.77 -7.56 -2.48
C LEU A 82 -5.24 -7.32 -2.46
N PRO A 83 -4.45 -7.77 -3.45
CA PRO A 83 -3.00 -7.54 -3.45
C PRO A 83 -2.65 -6.05 -3.48
N GLY A 84 -3.40 -5.23 -4.23
CA GLY A 84 -3.16 -3.78 -4.29
C GLY A 84 -3.44 -3.05 -2.97
N THR A 85 -4.40 -3.53 -2.19
CA THR A 85 -4.67 -3.02 -0.84
C THR A 85 -3.57 -3.43 0.14
N LEU A 86 -3.17 -4.71 0.14
CA LEU A 86 -2.08 -5.19 1.00
C LEU A 86 -0.76 -4.46 0.71
N TRP A 87 -0.44 -4.25 -0.56
CA TRP A 87 0.72 -3.45 -0.97
C TRP A 87 0.74 -2.06 -0.34
N ARG A 88 -0.39 -1.34 -0.38
CA ARG A 88 -0.49 0.02 0.18
C ARG A 88 -0.43 0.03 1.69
N LEU A 89 -0.91 -1.01 2.37
CA LEU A 89 -0.76 -1.15 3.81
C LEU A 89 0.70 -1.34 4.21
N TYR A 90 1.45 -2.21 3.49
CA TYR A 90 2.89 -2.36 3.72
C TYR A 90 3.68 -1.10 3.40
N LEU A 91 3.30 -0.35 2.35
CA LEU A 91 3.90 0.96 2.08
C LEU A 91 3.62 1.96 3.21
N LEU A 92 2.40 1.97 3.75
CA LEU A 92 2.03 2.85 4.85
C LEU A 92 2.83 2.51 6.12
N GLN A 93 2.96 1.22 6.44
CA GLN A 93 3.80 0.72 7.53
C GLN A 93 5.25 1.15 7.35
N LEU A 94 5.84 0.85 6.18
CA LEU A 94 7.22 1.20 5.88
C LEU A 94 7.47 2.70 6.03
N MET A 95 6.59 3.54 5.49
CA MET A 95 6.74 5.00 5.58
C MET A 95 6.76 5.49 7.04
N ILE A 96 5.95 4.89 7.91
CA ILE A 96 5.89 5.27 9.33
C ILE A 96 7.12 4.75 10.08
N HIS A 97 7.57 3.53 9.80
CA HIS A 97 8.78 2.98 10.42
C HIS A 97 10.05 3.70 9.98
N ASP A 98 10.13 4.13 8.71
CA ASP A 98 11.31 4.81 8.14
C ASP A 98 11.52 6.22 8.74
N ASP A 99 10.45 6.99 8.94
CA ASP A 99 10.51 8.31 9.57
C ASP A 99 9.26 8.60 10.42
N ALA A 100 9.20 7.95 11.59
CA ALA A 100 8.10 8.09 12.54
C ALA A 100 7.95 9.52 13.07
N ALA A 101 9.04 10.29 13.14
CA ALA A 101 9.04 11.67 13.59
C ALA A 101 8.28 12.57 12.60
N THR A 102 8.57 12.44 11.30
CA THR A 102 7.83 13.15 10.26
C THR A 102 6.39 12.69 10.19
N ALA A 103 6.13 11.38 10.30
CA ALA A 103 4.77 10.85 10.33
C ALA A 103 3.92 11.44 11.48
N ALA A 104 4.49 11.54 12.69
CA ALA A 104 3.82 12.14 13.85
C ALA A 104 3.51 13.62 13.65
N LEU A 105 4.45 14.38 13.08
CA LEU A 105 4.27 15.80 12.77
C LEU A 105 3.15 16.00 11.74
N LEU A 106 3.15 15.24 10.65
CA LEU A 106 2.10 15.30 9.62
C LEU A 106 0.74 14.89 10.18
N TYR A 107 0.68 13.82 10.97
CA TYR A 107 -0.54 13.36 11.59
C TYR A 107 -1.14 14.42 12.53
N GLU A 108 -0.34 15.00 13.43
CA GLU A 108 -0.80 16.02 14.37
C GLU A 108 -1.27 17.29 13.65
N ARG A 109 -0.54 17.71 12.62
CA ARG A 109 -0.90 18.84 11.77
C ARG A 109 -2.19 18.59 11.00
N GLY A 110 -2.36 17.38 10.45
CA GLY A 110 -3.59 16.97 9.78
C GLY A 110 -4.78 16.89 10.72
N ARG A 111 -4.59 16.33 11.92
CA ARG A 111 -5.61 16.19 12.96
C ARG A 111 -6.19 17.53 13.38
N THR A 112 -5.35 18.57 13.48
CA THR A 112 -5.81 19.93 13.86
C THR A 112 -6.53 20.67 12.73
N ARG A 113 -6.32 20.28 11.46
CA ARG A 113 -6.96 20.92 10.29
C ARG A 113 -8.21 20.21 9.81
N LEU A 114 -8.25 18.90 9.93
CA LEU A 114 -9.29 18.08 9.33
C LEU A 114 -10.54 18.09 10.21
N ALA A 115 -11.61 18.73 9.74
CA ALA A 115 -12.91 18.74 10.39
C ALA A 115 -13.73 17.49 10.00
N SER A 116 -13.23 16.30 10.32
CA SER A 116 -13.89 15.01 10.06
C SER A 116 -13.75 14.05 11.25
N ALA A 117 -14.41 12.90 11.18
CA ALA A 117 -14.24 11.83 12.17
C ALA A 117 -12.95 11.02 11.96
N ASP A 118 -12.17 11.27 10.90
CA ASP A 118 -11.00 10.46 10.54
C ASP A 118 -9.97 10.34 11.67
N PRO A 119 -9.64 11.38 12.46
CA PRO A 119 -8.71 11.20 13.59
C PRO A 119 -9.19 10.20 14.64
N VAL A 120 -10.50 10.17 14.89
CA VAL A 120 -11.11 9.24 15.85
C VAL A 120 -11.11 7.83 15.27
N ILE A 121 -11.43 7.68 13.98
CA ILE A 121 -11.45 6.40 13.27
C ILE A 121 -10.03 5.81 13.15
N ALA A 122 -9.02 6.63 12.79
CA ALA A 122 -7.62 6.21 12.76
C ALA A 122 -7.19 5.65 14.14
N GLY A 123 -7.66 6.32 15.20
CA GLY A 123 -7.52 5.85 16.58
C GLY A 123 -6.10 5.98 17.13
N ALA A 124 -5.35 6.98 16.65
CA ALA A 124 -4.10 7.39 17.28
C ALA A 124 -4.39 8.27 18.52
N PRO A 125 -3.50 8.27 19.53
CA PRO A 125 -3.52 9.25 20.61
C PRO A 125 -3.50 10.70 20.11
N ALA A 126 -3.91 11.63 20.95
CA ALA A 126 -3.94 13.06 20.62
C ALA A 126 -3.34 13.89 21.76
N PRO A 127 -2.09 14.40 21.62
CA PRO A 127 -1.19 14.23 20.47
C PRO A 127 -0.63 12.79 20.38
N ALA A 128 -0.22 12.36 19.18
CA ALA A 128 0.45 11.07 18.97
C ALA A 128 1.97 11.25 18.94
N SER A 129 2.69 10.44 19.70
CA SER A 129 4.15 10.32 19.61
C SER A 129 4.57 9.43 18.43
N PRO A 130 5.83 9.52 17.97
CA PRO A 130 6.36 8.63 16.92
C PRO A 130 6.18 7.13 17.24
N ASP A 131 6.51 6.71 18.46
CA ASP A 131 6.40 5.31 18.89
C ASP A 131 4.94 4.83 18.93
N GLU A 132 4.00 5.71 19.32
CA GLU A 132 2.58 5.39 19.29
C GLU A 132 2.04 5.22 17.86
N LEU A 133 2.58 5.96 16.88
CA LEU A 133 2.21 5.77 15.48
C LEU A 133 2.77 4.48 14.89
N VAL A 134 3.99 4.10 15.24
CA VAL A 134 4.57 2.80 14.90
C VAL A 134 3.70 1.67 15.47
N ALA A 135 3.39 1.73 16.76
CA ALA A 135 2.52 0.74 17.40
C ALA A 135 1.13 0.69 16.77
N LEU A 136 0.57 1.84 16.37
CA LEU A 136 -0.72 1.92 15.71
C LEU A 136 -0.72 1.24 14.34
N ILE A 137 0.27 1.50 13.48
CA ILE A 137 0.28 0.90 12.14
C ILE A 137 0.53 -0.61 12.20
N ASP A 138 1.36 -1.06 13.13
CA ASP A 138 1.58 -2.49 13.37
C ASP A 138 0.30 -3.16 13.89
N LEU A 139 -0.46 -2.50 14.77
CA LEU A 139 -1.76 -2.97 15.23
C LEU A 139 -2.77 -3.06 14.07
N ILE A 140 -2.82 -2.05 13.20
CA ILE A 140 -3.68 -2.04 12.02
C ILE A 140 -3.31 -3.21 11.09
N LEU A 141 -2.02 -3.40 10.81
CA LEU A 141 -1.55 -4.50 9.97
C LEU A 141 -1.79 -5.86 10.61
N ARG A 142 -1.66 -5.99 11.94
CA ARG A 142 -2.04 -7.19 12.68
C ARG A 142 -3.54 -7.49 12.51
N GLY A 143 -4.38 -6.45 12.52
CA GLY A 143 -5.82 -6.55 12.26
C GLY A 143 -6.18 -7.06 10.87
N VAL A 144 -5.33 -6.81 9.86
CA VAL A 144 -5.50 -7.36 8.50
C VAL A 144 -5.40 -8.88 8.48
N PHE A 145 -4.51 -9.45 9.29
CA PHE A 145 -4.22 -10.88 9.30
C PHE A 145 -5.03 -11.66 10.34
N ALA A 146 -5.16 -11.13 11.56
CA ALA A 146 -5.74 -11.82 12.71
C ALA A 146 -7.05 -11.21 13.24
N GLY A 147 -7.47 -10.06 12.71
CA GLY A 147 -8.65 -9.32 13.18
C GLY A 147 -9.70 -9.10 12.12
N ASP A 148 -10.46 -8.01 12.28
CA ASP A 148 -11.42 -7.55 11.28
C ASP A 148 -10.69 -6.78 10.17
N PHE A 149 -10.58 -7.42 9.00
CA PHE A 149 -9.96 -6.85 7.82
C PHE A 149 -10.62 -5.53 7.39
N ALA A 150 -11.96 -5.44 7.43
CA ALA A 150 -12.67 -4.24 7.02
C ALA A 150 -12.36 -3.08 7.97
N LEU A 151 -12.36 -3.34 9.28
CA LEU A 151 -12.00 -2.34 10.28
C LEU A 151 -10.55 -1.88 10.12
N ALA A 152 -9.61 -2.80 9.88
CA ALA A 152 -8.21 -2.44 9.63
C ALA A 152 -8.05 -1.52 8.42
N LEU A 153 -8.77 -1.79 7.32
CA LEU A 153 -8.78 -0.92 6.14
C LEU A 153 -9.39 0.45 6.43
N GLU A 154 -10.48 0.50 7.20
CA GLU A 154 -11.12 1.76 7.58
C GLU A 154 -10.14 2.63 8.38
N ARG A 155 -9.50 2.07 9.41
CA ARG A 155 -8.49 2.75 10.22
C ARG A 155 -7.30 3.23 9.38
N ALA A 156 -6.76 2.38 8.51
CA ALA A 156 -5.65 2.75 7.62
C ALA A 156 -6.04 3.90 6.68
N SER A 157 -7.24 3.85 6.11
CA SER A 157 -7.73 4.89 5.19
C SER A 157 -7.94 6.22 5.90
N SER A 158 -8.49 6.21 7.11
CA SER A 158 -8.65 7.42 7.92
C SER A 158 -7.31 7.98 8.36
N PHE A 159 -6.36 7.13 8.78
CA PHE A 159 -4.99 7.56 9.06
C PHE A 159 -4.35 8.27 7.84
N ALA A 160 -4.46 7.67 6.65
CA ALA A 160 -3.90 8.25 5.43
C ALA A 160 -4.54 9.61 5.09
N ARG A 161 -5.85 9.80 5.31
CA ARG A 161 -6.52 11.10 5.12
C ARG A 161 -6.02 12.15 6.12
N VAL A 162 -5.81 11.76 7.38
CA VAL A 162 -5.28 12.66 8.40
C VAL A 162 -3.88 13.11 8.02
N VAL A 163 -2.96 12.18 7.75
CA VAL A 163 -1.58 12.51 7.34
C VAL A 163 -1.55 13.39 6.09
N ALA A 164 -2.40 13.12 5.10
CA ALA A 164 -2.47 13.91 3.86
C ALA A 164 -2.98 15.36 4.06
N ALA A 165 -3.66 15.65 5.18
CA ALA A 165 -4.12 17.01 5.52
C ALA A 165 -3.06 17.85 6.26
N GLY A 166 -1.94 17.23 6.69
CA GLY A 166 -0.82 17.87 7.36
C GLY A 166 0.12 18.59 6.40
#